data_AF-A0A9Q3HGI5-F1
#
_entry.id   AF-A0A9Q3HGI5-F1
#
_cell.length_a   1.000
_cell.length_b   1.000
_cell.length_c   1.000
_cell.angle_alpha   90.00
_cell.angle_beta   90.00
_cell.angle_gamma   90.00
#
_symmetry.space_group_name_H-M   'P 1'
#
loop_
_entity.id
_entity.type
_entity.pdbx_description
1 polymer ?
#
loop_
_entity_poly.entity_id
_entity_poly.type
_entity_poly.pdbx_seq_one_letter_code
_entity_poly.pdbx_strand_id
1 'polypeptide(L)'
;MSDHPRLDSKKPLLGTQWLESQLELYSRDYGPAKDTNLGKASPSAQSICLHLSDFKKHLQRYRKLDDSISLALNRSFVIFRSSNPESKNGNSFQTHSEGECARFWKLLTESWVNREHLIKSCINSVDQSVQTKIQHLQSNQSSHPPSSSLEILQQRRALESEVHNETLKRRMIHNELTVESAIRKQSLHKFRSQCPHSLFAIPPDSPKVEIDPYPSP
;
A
#
# COMPACT_ATOMS: atom_id res chain seq x y z
N MET A 1 10.77 13.48 -49.85
CA MET A 1 10.19 13.95 -48.57
C MET A 1 9.22 12.88 -48.14
N SER A 2 9.68 11.96 -47.29
CA SER A 2 8.87 10.83 -46.82
C SER A 2 8.48 11.12 -45.38
N ASP A 3 7.20 11.45 -45.19
CA ASP A 3 6.60 11.65 -43.87
C ASP A 3 6.61 10.32 -43.10
N HIS A 4 7.35 10.30 -41.99
CA HIS A 4 7.24 9.25 -41.00
C HIS A 4 6.05 9.56 -40.06
N PRO A 5 5.18 8.59 -39.78
CA PRO A 5 4.10 8.78 -38.83
C PRO A 5 4.69 8.93 -37.42
N ARG A 6 4.41 10.07 -36.77
CA ARG A 6 4.62 10.25 -35.32
C ARG A 6 3.88 9.14 -34.58
N LEU A 7 4.63 8.27 -33.90
CA LEU A 7 4.08 7.36 -32.90
C LEU A 7 3.41 8.20 -31.81
N ASP A 8 2.09 8.13 -31.79
CA ASP A 8 1.23 8.82 -30.84
C ASP A 8 1.53 8.26 -29.44
N SER A 9 2.10 9.09 -28.56
CA SER A 9 2.43 8.79 -27.14
C SER A 9 1.20 8.42 -26.27
N LYS A 10 0.04 8.22 -26.90
CA LYS A 10 -1.27 8.04 -26.28
C LYS A 10 -1.79 6.61 -26.30
N LYS A 11 -1.14 5.67 -27.00
CA LYS A 11 -1.60 4.28 -26.99
C LYS A 11 -1.11 3.58 -25.72
N PRO A 12 -2.01 3.16 -24.83
CA PRO A 12 -1.61 2.45 -23.63
C PRO A 12 -1.04 1.08 -23.98
N LEU A 13 0.07 0.71 -23.35
CA LEU A 13 0.60 -0.63 -23.48
C LEU A 13 -0.40 -1.66 -22.96
N LEU A 14 -0.38 -2.84 -23.58
CA LEU A 14 -1.28 -3.93 -23.25
C LEU A 14 -1.27 -4.22 -21.73
N GLY A 15 -2.42 -4.00 -21.08
CA GLY A 15 -2.61 -4.25 -19.65
C GLY A 15 -2.39 -3.05 -18.71
N THR A 16 -1.80 -1.94 -19.17
CA THR A 16 -1.60 -0.73 -18.32
C THR A 16 -2.92 -0.05 -17.93
N GLN A 17 -3.89 0.00 -18.85
CA GLN A 17 -5.25 0.50 -18.54
C GLN A 17 -5.95 -0.31 -17.44
N TRP A 18 -5.75 -1.64 -17.43
CA TRP A 18 -6.31 -2.47 -16.38
C TRP A 18 -5.66 -2.17 -15.03
N LEU A 19 -4.33 -2.00 -14.99
CA LEU A 19 -3.61 -1.62 -13.78
C LEU A 19 -4.06 -0.26 -13.23
N GLU A 20 -4.21 0.72 -14.12
CA GLU A 20 -4.73 2.06 -13.78
C GLU A 20 -6.14 1.97 -13.19
N SER A 21 -7.03 1.23 -13.85
CA SER A 21 -8.39 1.02 -13.35
C SER A 21 -8.41 0.31 -11.99
N GLN A 22 -7.55 -0.70 -11.78
CA GLN A 22 -7.44 -1.34 -10.47
C GLN A 22 -6.97 -0.34 -9.40
N LEU A 23 -5.95 0.47 -9.68
CA LEU A 23 -5.47 1.49 -8.75
C LEU A 23 -6.54 2.53 -8.42
N GLU A 24 -7.32 2.95 -9.42
CA GLU A 24 -8.45 3.87 -9.20
C GLU A 24 -9.50 3.27 -8.26
N LEU A 25 -9.84 1.98 -8.41
CA LEU A 25 -10.75 1.30 -7.49
C LEU A 25 -10.21 1.28 -6.06
N TYR A 26 -8.93 0.96 -5.88
CA TYR A 26 -8.29 0.98 -4.56
C TYR A 26 -8.21 2.39 -3.96
N SER A 27 -7.91 3.40 -4.79
CA SER A 27 -7.82 4.80 -4.36
C SER A 27 -9.19 5.38 -3.98
N ARG A 28 -10.26 5.01 -4.68
CA ARG A 28 -11.61 5.42 -4.32
C ARG A 28 -12.05 4.87 -2.97
N ASP A 29 -11.72 3.61 -2.70
CA ASP A 29 -12.21 2.93 -1.52
C ASP A 29 -11.34 3.22 -0.28
N TYR A 30 -10.03 3.46 -0.47
CA TYR A 30 -9.03 3.56 0.61
C TYR A 30 -7.89 4.56 0.36
N GLY A 31 -7.94 5.36 -0.70
CA GLY A 31 -6.91 6.34 -1.00
C GLY A 31 -6.98 7.58 -0.09
N PRO A 32 -5.89 8.36 0.00
CA PRO A 32 -5.93 9.66 0.65
C PRO A 32 -6.95 10.55 -0.07
N ALA A 33 -7.93 11.09 0.68
CA ALA A 33 -8.93 11.99 0.12
C ALA A 33 -8.25 13.16 -0.59
N LYS A 34 -8.56 13.34 -1.88
CA LYS A 34 -8.36 14.62 -2.56
C LYS A 34 -9.51 15.51 -2.08
N ASP A 35 -9.16 16.57 -1.38
CA ASP A 35 -10.03 17.62 -0.84
C ASP A 35 -10.51 17.48 0.62
N THR A 36 -10.14 18.52 1.37
CA THR A 36 -10.55 18.97 2.70
C THR A 36 -11.99 18.61 3.09
N ASN A 37 -12.15 17.51 3.82
CA ASN A 37 -13.07 17.46 4.96
C ASN A 37 -12.51 16.49 6.00
N LEU A 38 -12.10 17.07 7.12
CA LEU A 38 -11.44 16.43 8.23
C LEU A 38 -12.41 15.42 8.88
N GLY A 39 -12.02 14.14 8.92
CA GLY A 39 -12.34 13.31 10.09
C GLY A 39 -13.46 12.28 10.02
N LYS A 40 -13.90 11.80 8.85
CA LYS A 40 -14.64 10.51 8.80
C LYS A 40 -14.00 9.56 7.81
N ALA A 41 -13.27 8.58 8.34
CA ALA A 41 -12.93 7.37 7.60
C ALA A 41 -14.24 6.81 7.02
N SER A 42 -14.21 6.42 5.75
CA SER A 42 -15.34 5.71 5.13
C SER A 42 -15.76 4.54 6.04
N PRO A 43 -17.07 4.30 6.25
CA PRO A 43 -17.56 3.17 7.05
C PRO A 43 -16.96 1.81 6.61
N SER A 44 -16.54 1.69 5.35
CA SER A 44 -15.83 0.51 4.82
C SER A 44 -14.40 0.37 5.33
N ALA A 45 -13.68 1.47 5.56
CA ALA A 45 -12.31 1.43 6.07
C ALA A 45 -12.28 0.98 7.54
N GLN A 46 -13.20 1.50 8.37
CA GLN A 46 -13.28 1.10 9.78
C GLN A 46 -13.61 -0.38 9.94
N SER A 47 -14.53 -0.94 9.15
CA SER A 47 -14.89 -2.35 9.24
C SER A 47 -13.73 -3.28 8.84
N ILE A 48 -12.94 -2.91 7.84
CA ILE A 48 -11.75 -3.69 7.41
C ILE A 48 -10.70 -3.75 8.52
N CYS A 49 -10.50 -2.65 9.24
CA CYS A 49 -9.45 -2.57 10.26
C CYS A 49 -9.78 -3.36 11.53
N LEU A 50 -11.06 -3.49 11.88
CA LEU A 50 -11.50 -4.27 13.05
C LEU A 50 -11.42 -5.78 12.81
N HIS A 51 -11.52 -6.21 11.54
CA HIS A 51 -11.40 -7.60 11.12
C HIS A 51 -10.03 -7.86 10.47
N LEU A 52 -9.08 -8.36 11.26
CA LEU A 52 -7.70 -8.64 10.81
C LEU A 52 -7.62 -9.49 9.53
N SER A 53 -8.57 -10.42 9.33
CA SER A 53 -8.67 -11.22 8.10
C SER A 53 -8.93 -10.37 6.87
N ASP A 54 -9.78 -9.35 6.96
CA ASP A 54 -10.15 -8.52 5.83
C ASP A 54 -9.07 -7.48 5.54
N PHE A 55 -8.43 -6.94 6.57
CA PHE A 55 -7.21 -6.16 6.43
C PHE A 55 -6.13 -6.94 5.67
N LYS A 56 -5.83 -8.17 6.08
CA LYS A 56 -4.84 -9.03 5.40
C LYS A 56 -5.23 -9.33 3.95
N LYS A 57 -6.51 -9.60 3.66
CA LYS A 57 -6.99 -9.80 2.28
C LYS A 57 -6.74 -8.56 1.42
N HIS A 58 -6.95 -7.36 1.95
CA HIS A 58 -6.68 -6.12 1.23
C HIS A 58 -5.19 -5.93 0.96
N LEU A 59 -4.32 -6.16 1.95
CA LEU A 59 -2.86 -6.11 1.72
C LEU A 59 -2.41 -7.13 0.67
N GLN A 60 -2.96 -8.35 0.67
CA GLN A 60 -2.68 -9.35 -0.34
C GLN A 60 -3.11 -8.91 -1.75
N ARG A 61 -4.25 -8.23 -1.88
CA ARG A 61 -4.71 -7.68 -3.16
C ARG A 61 -3.73 -6.63 -3.71
N TYR A 62 -3.25 -5.73 -2.86
CA TYR A 62 -2.20 -4.79 -3.25
C TYR A 62 -0.88 -5.49 -3.63
N ARG A 63 -0.47 -6.55 -2.91
CA ARG A 63 0.74 -7.32 -3.28
C ARG A 63 0.61 -7.95 -4.66
N LYS A 64 -0.57 -8.51 -4.99
CA LYS A 64 -0.87 -9.03 -6.34
C LYS A 64 -0.82 -7.93 -7.40
N LEU A 65 -1.27 -6.72 -7.07
CA LEU A 65 -1.18 -5.56 -7.95
C LEU A 65 0.28 -5.18 -8.21
N ASP A 66 1.13 -5.13 -7.19
CA ASP A 66 2.58 -4.86 -7.35
C ASP A 66 3.27 -5.93 -8.22
N ASP A 67 2.91 -7.20 -8.05
CA ASP A 67 3.39 -8.28 -8.92
C ASP A 67 2.94 -8.09 -10.37
N SER A 68 1.68 -7.67 -10.58
CA SER A 68 1.13 -7.39 -11.91
C SER A 68 1.83 -6.20 -12.57
N ILE A 69 2.10 -5.13 -11.81
CA ILE A 69 2.89 -3.96 -12.26
C ILE A 69 4.29 -4.42 -12.67
N SER A 70 4.96 -5.20 -11.82
CA SER A 70 6.31 -5.72 -12.10
C SER A 70 6.34 -6.60 -13.35
N LEU A 71 5.34 -7.45 -13.53
CA LEU A 71 5.24 -8.35 -14.68
C LEU A 71 4.98 -7.57 -15.97
N ALA A 72 4.10 -6.57 -15.92
CA ALA A 72 3.81 -5.68 -17.04
C ALA A 72 5.06 -4.87 -17.46
N LEU A 73 5.83 -4.36 -16.48
CA LEU A 73 7.11 -3.69 -16.73
C LEU A 73 8.11 -4.62 -17.41
N ASN A 74 8.29 -5.84 -16.90
CA ASN A 74 9.21 -6.80 -17.52
C ASN A 74 8.77 -7.14 -18.95
N ARG A 75 7.46 -7.34 -19.16
CA ARG A 75 6.90 -7.67 -20.48
C ARG A 75 7.09 -6.55 -21.49
N SER A 76 6.88 -5.28 -21.09
CA SER A 76 7.06 -4.16 -22.01
C SER A 76 8.51 -4.11 -22.52
N PHE A 77 9.50 -4.20 -21.63
CA PHE A 77 10.91 -4.18 -22.00
C PHE A 77 11.35 -5.37 -22.87
N VAL A 78 10.80 -6.58 -22.64
CA VAL A 78 11.05 -7.74 -23.51
C VAL A 78 10.53 -7.48 -24.92
N ILE A 79 9.29 -7.00 -25.07
CA ILE A 79 8.71 -6.71 -26.38
C ILE A 79 9.54 -5.64 -27.11
N PHE A 80 9.96 -4.59 -26.42
CA PHE A 80 10.74 -3.51 -27.04
C PHE A 80 12.14 -3.95 -27.46
N ARG A 81 12.84 -4.75 -26.65
CA ARG A 81 14.16 -5.31 -27.01
C ARG A 81 14.08 -6.25 -28.21
N SER A 82 13.06 -7.12 -28.26
CA SER A 82 12.87 -8.06 -29.37
C SER A 82 12.47 -7.37 -30.68
N SER A 83 11.77 -6.23 -30.61
CA SER A 83 11.27 -5.53 -31.81
C SER A 83 12.31 -4.63 -32.49
N ASN A 84 13.47 -4.40 -31.86
CA ASN A 84 14.50 -3.49 -32.37
C ASN A 84 15.93 -4.01 -32.14
N PRO A 85 16.30 -5.18 -32.71
CA PRO A 85 17.63 -5.75 -32.54
C PRO A 85 18.77 -4.91 -33.15
N GLU A 86 18.47 -4.00 -34.09
CA GLU A 86 19.47 -3.22 -34.85
C GLU A 86 19.36 -1.69 -34.71
N SER A 87 18.59 -1.16 -33.74
CA SER A 87 18.44 0.30 -33.62
C SER A 87 19.71 0.97 -33.07
N LYS A 88 20.64 1.26 -33.98
CA LYS A 88 21.86 2.05 -33.74
C LYS A 88 21.59 3.56 -33.58
N ASN A 89 20.35 4.01 -33.76
CA ASN A 89 19.92 5.39 -33.53
C ASN A 89 19.28 5.51 -32.14
N GLY A 90 20.12 5.67 -31.11
CA GLY A 90 19.77 5.58 -29.69
C GLY A 90 18.69 6.53 -29.17
N ASN A 91 18.37 7.63 -29.86
CA ASN A 91 17.47 8.65 -29.32
C ASN A 91 16.00 8.20 -29.21
N SER A 92 15.46 7.48 -30.20
CA SER A 92 14.03 7.08 -30.19
C SER A 92 13.74 5.99 -29.15
N PHE A 93 14.65 5.03 -29.00
CA PHE A 93 14.55 3.98 -27.99
C PHE A 93 14.63 4.57 -26.58
N GLN A 94 15.58 5.48 -26.34
CA GLN A 94 15.78 6.09 -25.03
C GLN A 94 14.58 6.92 -24.57
N THR A 95 14.02 7.77 -25.45
CA THR A 95 12.83 8.58 -25.11
C THR A 95 11.59 7.72 -24.84
N HIS A 96 11.36 6.66 -25.62
CA HIS A 96 10.25 5.74 -25.37
C HIS A 96 10.44 4.98 -24.04
N SER A 97 11.63 4.44 -23.79
CA SER A 97 11.90 3.68 -22.57
C SER A 97 11.86 4.55 -21.31
N GLU A 98 12.25 5.83 -21.39
CA GLU A 98 12.12 6.79 -20.30
C GLU A 98 10.65 7.07 -19.95
N GLY A 99 9.80 7.31 -20.96
CA GLY A 99 8.35 7.52 -20.76
C GLY A 99 7.66 6.31 -20.11
N GLU A 100 8.06 5.10 -20.49
CA GLU A 100 7.56 3.87 -19.86
C GLU A 100 7.99 3.75 -18.40
N CYS A 101 9.26 4.02 -18.11
CA CYS A 101 9.74 4.05 -16.72
C CYS A 101 8.96 5.05 -15.88
N ALA A 102 8.69 6.25 -16.41
CA ALA A 102 7.90 7.27 -15.72
C ALA A 102 6.47 6.78 -15.42
N ARG A 103 5.81 6.13 -16.39
CA ARG A 103 4.46 5.59 -16.21
C ARG A 103 4.42 4.49 -15.16
N PHE A 104 5.30 3.49 -15.27
CA PHE A 104 5.34 2.40 -14.30
C PHE A 104 5.75 2.87 -12.90
N TRP A 105 6.62 3.88 -12.82
CA TRP A 105 6.96 4.53 -11.56
C TRP A 105 5.74 5.15 -10.89
N LYS A 106 4.91 5.87 -11.66
CA LYS A 106 3.65 6.42 -11.16
C LYS A 106 2.71 5.33 -10.63
N LEU A 107 2.46 4.26 -11.39
CA LEU A 107 1.60 3.15 -10.94
C LEU A 107 2.12 2.52 -9.65
N LEU A 108 3.44 2.29 -9.58
CA LEU A 108 4.09 1.68 -8.43
C LEU A 108 3.96 2.57 -7.18
N THR A 109 4.28 3.85 -7.31
CA THR A 109 4.26 4.81 -6.19
C THR A 109 2.83 5.13 -5.74
N GLU A 110 1.85 5.15 -6.64
CA GLU A 110 0.43 5.26 -6.27
C GLU A 110 -0.04 4.03 -5.48
N SER A 111 0.36 2.82 -5.87
CA SER A 111 0.08 1.59 -5.10
C SER A 111 0.65 1.68 -3.69
N TRP A 112 1.91 2.13 -3.57
CA TRP A 112 2.59 2.32 -2.28
C TRP A 112 1.84 3.29 -1.37
N VAL A 113 1.48 4.46 -1.88
CA VAL A 113 0.79 5.51 -1.10
C VAL A 113 -0.58 5.04 -0.64
N ASN A 114 -1.35 4.40 -1.53
CA ASN A 114 -2.68 3.88 -1.19
C ASN A 114 -2.60 2.79 -0.11
N ARG A 115 -1.63 1.88 -0.21
CA ARG A 115 -1.44 0.82 0.80
C ARG A 115 -0.96 1.38 2.13
N GLU A 116 -0.01 2.32 2.14
CA GLU A 116 0.43 3.00 3.36
C GLU A 116 -0.72 3.75 4.02
N HIS A 117 -1.56 4.44 3.25
CA HIS A 117 -2.73 5.13 3.78
C HIS A 117 -3.69 4.15 4.48
N LEU A 118 -3.98 3.01 3.85
CA LEU A 118 -4.80 1.95 4.46
C LEU A 118 -4.19 1.45 5.78
N ILE A 119 -2.88 1.15 5.80
CA ILE A 119 -2.20 0.68 7.01
C ILE A 119 -2.32 1.73 8.13
N LYS A 120 -1.98 2.99 7.86
CA LYS A 120 -2.05 4.08 8.84
C LYS A 120 -3.47 4.34 9.33
N SER A 121 -4.47 4.28 8.45
CA SER A 121 -5.88 4.41 8.82
C SER A 121 -6.32 3.28 9.76
N CYS A 122 -5.85 2.06 9.52
CA CYS A 122 -6.13 0.92 10.39
C CYS A 122 -5.41 0.99 11.74
N ILE A 123 -4.17 1.48 11.78
CA ILE A 123 -3.48 1.77 13.04
C ILE A 123 -4.34 2.70 13.89
N ASN A 124 -4.76 3.85 13.34
CA ASN A 124 -5.57 4.82 14.06
C ASN A 124 -6.90 4.23 14.58
N SER A 125 -7.58 3.44 13.74
CA SER A 125 -8.86 2.83 14.10
C SER A 125 -8.72 1.79 15.22
N VAL A 126 -7.68 0.95 15.18
CA VAL A 126 -7.44 -0.06 16.20
C VAL A 126 -6.89 0.55 17.49
N ASP A 127 -6.08 1.60 17.41
CA ASP A 127 -5.61 2.36 18.58
C ASP A 127 -6.78 2.95 19.36
N GLN A 128 -7.77 3.53 18.67
CA GLN A 128 -8.99 4.04 19.30
C GLN A 128 -9.81 2.91 19.93
N SER A 129 -9.94 1.76 19.26
CA SER A 129 -10.65 0.57 19.78
C SER A 129 -10.01 0.06 21.07
N VAL A 130 -8.68 -0.14 21.07
CA VAL A 130 -7.92 -0.60 22.23
C VAL A 130 -8.05 0.38 23.40
N GLN A 131 -7.87 1.68 23.13
CA GLN A 131 -7.94 2.71 24.17
C GLN A 131 -9.32 2.75 24.85
N THR A 132 -10.39 2.65 24.06
CA THR A 132 -11.77 2.64 24.57
C THR A 132 -12.00 1.44 25.49
N LYS A 133 -11.56 0.23 25.08
CA LYS A 133 -11.73 -0.98 25.91
C LYS A 133 -10.89 -0.95 27.18
N ILE A 134 -9.67 -0.40 27.14
CA ILE A 134 -8.83 -0.21 28.32
C ILE A 134 -9.52 0.74 29.32
N GLN A 135 -10.10 1.84 28.85
CA GLN A 135 -10.84 2.77 29.70
C GLN A 135 -12.05 2.10 30.37
N HIS A 136 -12.82 1.28 29.64
CA HIS A 136 -13.92 0.49 30.20
C HIS A 136 -13.46 -0.53 31.26
N LEU A 137 -12.32 -1.20 31.04
CA LEU A 137 -11.73 -2.09 32.03
C LEU A 137 -11.31 -1.35 33.31
N GLN A 138 -10.81 -0.13 33.19
CA GLN A 138 -10.39 0.69 34.34
C GLN A 138 -11.59 1.22 35.12
N SER A 139 -12.63 1.71 34.44
CA SER A 139 -13.85 2.18 35.11
C SER A 139 -14.56 1.08 35.89
N ASN A 140 -14.59 -0.14 35.36
CA ASN A 140 -15.18 -1.30 36.04
C ASN A 140 -14.37 -1.78 37.26
N GLN A 141 -13.09 -1.41 37.37
CA GLN A 141 -12.25 -1.73 38.52
C GLN A 141 -12.44 -0.76 39.69
N SER A 142 -12.79 0.51 39.42
CA SER A 142 -13.02 1.53 40.46
C SER A 142 -14.37 1.40 41.19
N SER A 143 -15.30 0.59 40.68
CA SER A 143 -16.69 0.56 41.17
C SER A 143 -17.08 -0.64 42.04
N HIS A 144 -16.20 -1.65 42.24
CA HIS A 144 -16.56 -2.87 42.98
C HIS A 144 -15.50 -3.32 44.01
N PRO A 145 -15.89 -3.63 45.27
CA PRO A 145 -14.98 -4.20 46.28
C PRO A 145 -14.60 -5.66 45.94
N PRO A 146 -13.51 -6.20 46.52
CA PRO A 146 -12.98 -7.54 46.23
C PRO A 146 -13.80 -8.71 46.83
N SER A 147 -15.12 -8.55 47.04
CA SER A 147 -16.00 -9.63 47.51
C SER A 147 -16.66 -10.34 46.34
N SER A 148 -15.96 -11.38 45.91
CA SER A 148 -16.14 -12.31 44.80
C SER A 148 -17.49 -13.02 44.68
N SER A 149 -18.23 -12.74 43.60
CA SER A 149 -19.00 -13.79 42.92
C SER A 149 -18.16 -14.39 41.79
N LEU A 150 -18.29 -15.69 41.54
CA LEU A 150 -17.60 -16.40 40.46
C LEU A 150 -17.87 -15.73 39.09
N GLU A 151 -19.08 -15.20 38.91
CA GLU A 151 -19.54 -14.53 37.70
C GLU A 151 -18.77 -13.23 37.42
N ILE A 152 -18.52 -12.39 38.44
CA ILE A 152 -17.74 -11.14 38.27
C ILE A 152 -16.29 -11.46 37.84
N LEU A 153 -15.69 -12.51 38.42
CA LEU A 153 -14.34 -12.95 38.03
C LEU A 153 -14.29 -13.55 36.62
N GLN A 154 -15.35 -14.22 36.17
CA GLN A 154 -15.45 -14.71 34.79
C GLN A 154 -15.62 -13.55 33.80
N GLN A 155 -16.50 -12.59 34.11
CA GLN A 155 -16.71 -11.41 33.27
C GLN A 155 -15.44 -10.57 33.15
N ARG A 156 -14.71 -10.37 34.24
CA ARG A 156 -13.41 -9.67 34.22
C ARG A 156 -12.41 -10.37 33.30
N ARG A 157 -12.23 -11.69 33.43
CA ARG A 157 -11.32 -12.47 32.58
C ARG A 157 -11.70 -12.40 31.10
N ALA A 158 -13.00 -12.40 30.79
CA ALA A 158 -13.48 -12.26 29.43
C ALA A 158 -13.09 -10.90 28.83
N LEU A 159 -13.28 -9.81 29.58
CA LEU A 159 -12.89 -8.46 29.14
C LEU A 159 -11.37 -8.30 29.02
N GLU A 160 -10.59 -8.85 29.96
CA GLU A 160 -9.13 -8.85 29.90
C GLU A 160 -8.61 -9.61 28.66
N SER A 161 -9.21 -10.77 28.35
CA SER A 161 -8.93 -11.53 27.13
C SER A 161 -9.25 -10.72 25.86
N GLU A 162 -10.36 -9.98 25.86
CA GLU A 162 -10.74 -9.12 24.74
C GLU A 162 -9.73 -8.00 24.50
N VAL A 163 -9.29 -7.31 25.57
CA VAL A 163 -8.26 -6.26 25.48
C VAL A 163 -6.92 -6.83 25.04
N HIS A 164 -6.55 -8.01 25.53
CA HIS A 164 -5.35 -8.69 25.08
C HIS A 164 -5.39 -8.97 23.57
N ASN A 165 -6.49 -9.52 23.07
CA ASN A 165 -6.67 -9.81 21.65
C ASN A 165 -6.59 -8.55 20.78
N GLU A 166 -7.23 -7.45 21.19
CA GLU A 166 -7.14 -6.17 20.48
C GLU A 166 -5.70 -5.60 20.48
N THR A 167 -4.98 -5.76 21.59
CA THR A 167 -3.57 -5.32 21.69
C THR A 167 -2.66 -6.12 20.75
N LEU A 168 -2.91 -7.42 20.59
CA LEU A 168 -2.19 -8.24 19.60
C LEU A 168 -2.50 -7.78 18.18
N LYS A 169 -3.78 -7.55 17.84
CA LYS A 169 -4.18 -7.01 16.53
C LYS A 169 -3.46 -5.69 16.24
N ARG A 170 -3.44 -4.77 17.21
CA ARG A 170 -2.74 -3.49 17.14
C ARG A 170 -1.27 -3.69 16.74
N ARG A 171 -0.55 -4.55 17.47
CA ARG A 171 0.86 -4.85 17.16
C ARG A 171 1.03 -5.41 15.75
N MET A 172 0.17 -6.36 15.36
CA MET A 172 0.24 -6.97 14.02
C MET A 172 0.05 -5.94 12.90
N ILE A 173 -0.89 -5.01 13.06
CA ILE A 173 -1.14 -3.95 12.06
C ILE A 173 0.02 -2.96 12.02
N HIS A 174 0.58 -2.58 13.18
CA HIS A 174 1.77 -1.72 13.24
C HIS A 174 2.96 -2.31 12.49
N ASN A 175 3.20 -3.61 12.66
CA ASN A 175 4.30 -4.31 12.00
C ASN A 175 4.18 -4.29 10.46
N GLU A 176 2.98 -4.04 9.91
CA GLU A 176 2.84 -3.93 8.46
C GLU A 176 3.50 -2.67 7.88
N LEU A 177 3.84 -1.65 8.68
CA LEU A 177 4.69 -0.52 8.20
C LEU A 177 6.12 -0.96 7.91
N THR A 178 6.67 -1.85 8.74
CA THR A 178 7.98 -2.46 8.51
C THR A 178 7.94 -3.35 7.27
N VAL A 179 6.87 -4.16 7.14
CA VAL A 179 6.64 -5.00 5.94
C VAL A 179 6.50 -4.13 4.69
N GLU A 180 5.78 -3.01 4.78
CA GLU A 180 5.61 -2.09 3.66
C GLU A 180 6.95 -1.48 3.22
N SER A 181 7.80 -1.07 4.16
CA SER A 181 9.15 -0.57 3.85
C SER A 181 9.98 -1.62 3.11
N ALA A 182 9.89 -2.90 3.52
CA ALA A 182 10.55 -4.00 2.81
C ALA A 182 9.99 -4.22 1.39
N ILE A 183 8.67 -4.15 1.21
CA ILE A 183 8.02 -4.27 -0.10
C ILE A 183 8.43 -3.12 -1.03
N ARG A 184 8.48 -1.87 -0.54
CA ARG A 184 8.95 -0.71 -1.31
C ARG A 184 10.39 -0.90 -1.76
N LYS A 185 11.27 -1.35 -0.87
CA LYS A 185 12.68 -1.62 -1.19
C LYS A 185 12.80 -2.70 -2.27
N GLN A 186 12.06 -3.80 -2.14
CA GLN A 186 12.08 -4.89 -3.10
C GLN A 186 11.54 -4.47 -4.47
N SER A 187 10.41 -3.77 -4.49
CA SER A 187 9.79 -3.31 -5.74
C SER A 187 10.60 -2.21 -6.42
N LEU A 188 11.25 -1.31 -5.67
CA LEU A 188 12.24 -0.37 -6.22
C LEU A 188 13.42 -1.10 -6.86
N HIS A 189 13.96 -2.13 -6.21
CA HIS A 189 15.04 -2.93 -6.78
C HIS A 189 14.64 -3.58 -8.10
N LYS A 190 13.44 -4.19 -8.17
CA LYS A 190 12.87 -4.75 -9.41
C LYS A 190 12.65 -3.68 -10.48
N PHE A 191 12.17 -2.49 -10.10
CA PHE A 191 12.01 -1.38 -11.02
C PHE A 191 13.36 -0.94 -11.60
N ARG A 192 14.38 -0.79 -10.76
CA ARG A 192 15.72 -0.34 -11.17
C ARG A 192 16.47 -1.32 -12.09
N SER A 193 16.15 -2.61 -12.06
CA SER A 193 16.75 -3.56 -13.00
C SER A 193 16.30 -3.32 -14.45
N GLN A 194 15.12 -2.72 -14.66
CA GLN A 194 14.61 -2.35 -15.98
C GLN A 194 14.79 -0.84 -16.27
N CYS A 195 14.70 -0.01 -15.24
CA CYS A 195 14.78 1.44 -15.29
C CYS A 195 16.00 1.97 -14.53
N PRO A 196 17.22 1.80 -15.08
CA PRO A 196 18.44 2.29 -14.45
C PRO A 196 18.45 3.82 -14.36
N HIS A 197 19.31 4.36 -13.49
CA HIS A 197 19.39 5.82 -13.28
C HIS A 197 19.76 6.60 -14.55
N SER A 198 20.53 5.99 -15.46
CA SER A 198 20.89 6.59 -16.75
C SER A 198 19.72 6.72 -17.71
N LEU A 199 18.65 5.94 -17.50
CA LEU A 199 17.44 5.96 -18.33
C LEU A 199 16.32 6.79 -17.68
N PHE A 200 16.17 6.69 -16.36
CA PHE A 200 15.10 7.36 -15.63
C PHE A 200 15.59 7.81 -14.25
N ALA A 201 15.59 9.12 -14.04
CA ALA A 201 15.81 9.71 -12.73
C ALA A 201 14.50 9.69 -11.94
N ILE A 202 14.51 9.12 -10.74
CA ILE A 202 13.33 9.11 -9.87
C ILE A 202 13.11 10.55 -9.39
N PRO A 203 11.88 11.11 -9.52
CA PRO A 203 11.57 12.45 -9.04
C PRO A 203 11.84 12.60 -7.53
N PRO A 204 12.41 13.73 -7.07
CA PRO A 204 12.79 13.93 -5.67
C PRO A 204 11.59 14.02 -4.71
N ASP A 205 10.41 14.35 -5.23
CA ASP A 205 9.12 14.37 -4.53
C ASP A 205 8.45 12.98 -4.46
N SER A 206 9.10 11.94 -4.97
CA SER A 206 8.57 10.58 -4.92
C SER A 206 8.39 10.08 -3.48
N PRO A 207 7.38 9.22 -3.22
CA PRO A 207 7.18 8.63 -1.91
C PRO A 207 8.43 7.92 -1.38
N LYS A 208 8.71 8.09 -0.09
CA LYS A 208 9.86 7.49 0.58
C LYS A 208 9.75 5.96 0.61
N VAL A 209 10.88 5.29 0.42
CA VAL A 209 10.97 3.83 0.50
C VAL A 209 10.87 3.35 1.94
N GLU A 210 11.58 4.03 2.83
CA GLU A 210 11.57 3.76 4.27
C GLU A 210 10.55 4.66 4.95
N ILE A 211 9.52 4.04 5.52
CA ILE A 211 8.41 4.74 6.18
C ILE A 211 8.24 4.34 7.64
N ASP A 212 9.00 3.35 8.10
CA ASP A 212 9.08 2.97 9.50
C ASP A 212 10.31 3.67 10.14
N PRO A 213 10.11 4.63 11.05
CA PRO A 213 11.22 5.28 11.75
C PRO A 213 11.89 4.38 12.80
N TYR A 214 11.27 3.25 13.16
CA TYR A 214 11.78 2.30 14.17
C TYR A 214 11.63 0.87 13.67
N PRO A 215 12.44 0.44 12.68
CA PRO A 215 12.43 -0.93 12.23
C PRO A 215 12.65 -1.87 13.43
N SER A 216 11.72 -2.80 13.64
CA SER A 216 11.91 -3.82 14.65
C SER A 216 13.16 -4.65 14.31
N PRO A 217 14.07 -4.91 15.27
CA PRO A 217 15.31 -5.63 15.03
C PRO A 217 15.10 -7.09 14.57
#